data_AF-A0A1E7YVV0-F1
#
_entry.id   AF-A0A1E7YVV0-F1
#
_cell.length_a   1.000
_cell.length_b   1.000
_cell.length_c   1.000
_cell.angle_alpha   90.00
_cell.angle_beta   90.00
_cell.angle_gamma   90.00
#
_symmetry.space_group_name_H-M   'P 1'
#
loop_
_entity.id
_entity.type
_entity.pdbx_description
1 polymer ?
#
loop_
_entity_poly.entity_id
_entity_poly.type
_entity_poly.pdbx_seq_one_letter_code
_entity_poly.pdbx_strand_id
1 'polypeptide(L)'
;MSTTPDPSLQRQVDLLRQALTLMVEERQALEDGNWSEVERLSAEKLRLYDQLQSSATRWSHTSPTDDDLWRVRQDLLLELRRQNEHNGRLIATLRRFHEGAWQVLFGGDLPLYDGIGQVMTASQGHHLGSA
;
A
#
# COMPACT_ATOMS: atom_id res chain seq x y z
N MET A 1 -3.57 26.10 -31.87
CA MET A 1 -4.87 25.94 -31.20
C MET A 1 -4.59 25.17 -29.92
N SER A 2 -4.81 25.79 -28.76
CA SER A 2 -4.55 25.16 -27.46
C SER A 2 -5.70 24.22 -27.13
N THR A 3 -5.50 22.93 -27.35
CA THR A 3 -6.42 21.89 -26.90
C THR A 3 -6.20 21.67 -25.41
N THR A 4 -7.12 22.18 -24.59
CA THR A 4 -7.12 21.94 -23.14
C THR A 4 -7.35 20.45 -22.89
N PRO A 5 -6.54 19.79 -22.06
CA PRO A 5 -6.72 18.38 -21.73
C PRO A 5 -8.02 18.13 -20.97
N ASP A 6 -8.56 16.91 -21.07
CA ASP A 6 -9.73 16.50 -20.30
C ASP A 6 -9.47 16.69 -18.78
N PRO A 7 -10.26 17.54 -18.08
CA PRO A 7 -10.05 17.82 -16.66
C PRO A 7 -10.21 16.57 -15.79
N SER A 8 -10.96 15.57 -16.22
CA SER A 8 -11.10 14.30 -15.51
C SER A 8 -9.81 13.48 -15.57
N LEU A 9 -9.16 13.43 -16.73
CA LEU A 9 -7.89 12.73 -16.93
C LEU A 9 -6.76 13.43 -16.19
N GLN A 10 -6.69 14.76 -16.26
CA GLN A 10 -5.73 15.54 -15.48
C GLN A 10 -5.89 15.29 -13.98
N ARG A 11 -7.13 15.31 -13.46
CA ARG A 11 -7.41 15.00 -12.06
C ARG A 11 -6.95 13.59 -11.67
N GLN A 12 -7.15 12.60 -12.54
CA GLN A 12 -6.65 11.25 -12.29
C GLN A 12 -5.12 11.22 -12.20
N VAL A 13 -4.43 11.89 -13.12
CA VAL A 13 -2.96 12.01 -13.09
C VAL A 13 -2.48 12.66 -11.79
N ASP A 14 -3.14 13.73 -11.35
CA ASP A 14 -2.77 14.44 -10.12
C ASP A 14 -2.98 13.58 -8.87
N LEU A 15 -4.10 12.83 -8.81
CA LEU A 15 -4.35 11.86 -7.75
C LEU A 15 -3.30 10.74 -7.76
N LEU A 16 -2.94 10.18 -8.92
CA LEU A 16 -1.91 9.14 -9.01
C LEU A 16 -0.53 9.63 -8.55
N ARG A 17 -0.17 10.89 -8.86
CA ARG A 17 1.07 11.50 -8.36
C ARG A 17 1.07 11.60 -6.84
N GLN A 18 -0.04 12.05 -6.25
CA GLN A 18 -0.19 12.11 -4.79
C GLN A 18 -0.09 10.71 -4.16
N ALA A 19 -0.74 9.69 -4.74
CA ALA A 19 -0.63 8.31 -4.26
C ALA A 19 0.82 7.82 -4.30
N LEU A 20 1.58 8.18 -5.34
CA LEU A 20 2.96 7.76 -5.48
C LEU A 20 3.84 8.40 -4.41
N THR A 21 3.61 9.67 -4.08
CA THR A 21 4.28 10.35 -2.95
C THR A 21 4.00 9.61 -1.63
N LEU A 22 2.73 9.30 -1.34
CA LEU A 22 2.37 8.56 -0.12
C LEU A 22 3.02 7.18 -0.04
N MET A 23 3.24 6.51 -1.18
CA MET A 23 3.95 5.22 -1.21
C MET A 23 5.43 5.34 -0.85
N VAL A 24 6.09 6.41 -1.32
CA VAL A 24 7.49 6.68 -1.00
C VAL A 24 7.64 7.07 0.48
N GLU A 25 6.72 7.90 0.98
CA GLU A 25 6.67 8.27 2.40
C GLU A 25 6.43 7.05 3.30
N GLU A 26 5.51 6.15 2.90
CA GLU A 26 5.26 4.92 3.65
C GLU A 26 6.50 4.03 3.69
N ARG A 27 7.22 3.92 2.57
CA ARG A 27 8.47 3.15 2.54
C ARG A 27 9.45 3.68 3.58
N GLN A 28 9.64 5.00 3.61
CA GLN A 28 10.54 5.63 4.58
C GLN A 28 10.07 5.37 6.01
N ALA A 29 8.77 5.52 6.29
CA ALA A 29 8.21 5.24 7.61
C ALA A 29 8.37 3.77 8.04
N LEU A 30 8.25 2.82 7.11
CA LEU A 30 8.49 1.39 7.36
C LEU A 30 9.96 1.12 7.67
N GLU A 31 10.88 1.74 6.92
CA GLU A 31 12.33 1.61 7.13
C GLU A 31 12.77 2.22 8.48
N ASP A 32 12.16 3.34 8.87
CA ASP A 32 12.42 4.03 10.13
C ASP A 32 11.69 3.39 11.33
N GLY A 33 10.78 2.45 11.09
CA GLY A 33 9.94 1.84 12.13
C GLY A 33 8.92 2.81 12.75
N ASN A 34 8.55 3.88 12.05
CA ASN A 34 7.57 4.85 12.51
C ASN A 34 6.13 4.37 12.24
N TRP A 35 5.65 3.45 13.08
CA TRP A 35 4.34 2.80 12.91
C TRP A 35 3.15 3.77 12.94
N SER A 36 3.23 4.84 13.74
CA SER A 36 2.18 5.86 13.78
C SER A 36 1.99 6.57 12.44
N GLU A 37 3.10 6.78 11.72
CA GLU A 37 3.09 7.38 10.40
C GLU A 37 2.62 6.39 9.34
N VAL A 38 3.01 5.11 9.44
CA VAL A 38 2.49 4.04 8.58
C VAL A 38 0.96 3.94 8.65
N GLU A 39 0.38 4.03 9.85
CA GLU A 39 -1.08 4.03 10.04
C GLU A 39 -1.74 5.25 9.40
N ARG A 40 -1.18 6.46 9.64
CA ARG A 40 -1.67 7.71 9.04
C ARG A 40 -1.66 7.63 7.51
N LEU A 41 -0.53 7.23 6.93
CA LEU A 41 -0.33 7.10 5.49
C LEU A 41 -1.26 6.04 4.88
N SER A 42 -1.50 4.94 5.58
CA SER A 42 -2.44 3.90 5.14
C SER A 42 -3.86 4.44 5.01
N ALA A 43 -4.33 5.21 5.99
CA ALA A 43 -5.65 5.83 5.95
C ALA A 43 -5.77 6.86 4.81
N GLU A 44 -4.72 7.64 4.56
CA GLU A 44 -4.69 8.61 3.46
C GLU A 44 -4.70 7.95 2.09
N LYS A 45 -3.93 6.87 1.91
CA LYS A 45 -3.95 6.07 0.67
C LYS A 45 -5.33 5.50 0.38
N LEU A 46 -6.02 4.96 1.39
CA LEU A 46 -7.38 4.43 1.21
C LEU A 46 -8.36 5.52 0.74
N ARG A 47 -8.31 6.71 1.34
CA ARG A 47 -9.13 7.86 0.90
C ARG A 47 -8.81 8.26 -0.54
N LEU A 48 -7.54 8.23 -0.93
CA LEU A 48 -7.11 8.60 -2.27
C LEU A 48 -7.55 7.55 -3.31
N TYR A 49 -7.48 6.26 -2.98
CA TYR A 49 -7.99 5.20 -3.83
C TYR A 49 -9.49 5.28 -4.08
N ASP A 50 -10.28 5.65 -3.06
CA ASP A 50 -11.70 5.90 -3.23
C ASP A 50 -11.98 7.07 -4.19
N GLN A 51 -11.18 8.15 -4.09
CA GLN A 51 -11.25 9.27 -5.03
C GLN A 51 -10.87 8.87 -6.47
N LEU A 52 -9.82 8.05 -6.62
CA LEU A 52 -9.41 7.52 -7.92
C LEU A 52 -10.50 6.65 -8.53
N GLN A 53 -11.09 5.74 -7.75
CA GLN A 53 -12.19 4.88 -8.19
C GLN A 53 -13.39 5.72 -8.65
N SER A 54 -13.75 6.76 -7.88
CA SER A 54 -14.84 7.68 -8.20
C SER A 54 -14.57 8.52 -9.46
N SER A 55 -13.31 8.76 -9.78
CA SER A 55 -12.91 9.54 -10.97
C SER A 55 -12.83 8.73 -12.27
N ALA A 56 -12.89 7.39 -12.20
CA ALA A 56 -12.68 6.51 -13.35
C ALA A 56 -13.87 6.45 -14.33
N THR A 57 -15.00 7.10 -14.05
CA THR A 57 -16.29 6.79 -14.70
C THR A 57 -16.59 7.54 -16.00
N ARG A 58 -15.82 8.54 -16.42
CA ARG A 58 -16.08 9.26 -17.68
C ARG A 58 -14.79 9.75 -18.31
N TRP A 59 -14.37 9.09 -19.37
CA TRP A 59 -13.37 9.65 -20.28
C TRP A 59 -13.81 9.41 -21.72
N SER A 60 -13.73 10.45 -22.52
CA SER A 60 -13.92 10.41 -23.97
C SER A 60 -12.63 10.92 -24.60
N HIS A 61 -11.93 10.07 -25.34
CA HIS A 61 -10.76 10.48 -26.12
C HIS A 61 -11.19 11.54 -27.14
N THR A 62 -10.70 12.77 -27.02
CA THR A 62 -11.05 13.83 -27.98
C THR A 62 -9.86 14.66 -28.47
N SER A 63 -8.67 14.53 -27.87
CA SER A 63 -7.50 15.34 -28.23
C SER A 63 -6.16 14.58 -28.18
N PRO A 64 -5.16 14.93 -29.03
CA PRO A 64 -3.78 14.43 -28.91
C PRO A 64 -3.13 14.76 -27.55
N THR A 65 -3.53 15.85 -26.89
CA THR A 65 -3.07 16.19 -25.53
C THR A 65 -3.56 15.18 -24.49
N ASP A 66 -4.69 14.51 -24.75
CA ASP A 66 -5.18 13.42 -23.91
C ASP A 66 -4.32 12.15 -24.07
N ASP A 67 -3.68 11.94 -25.24
CA ASP A 67 -2.80 10.78 -25.47
C ASP A 67 -1.54 10.86 -24.60
N ASP A 68 -0.92 12.03 -24.47
CA ASP A 68 0.25 12.23 -23.63
C ASP A 68 -0.09 12.08 -22.15
N LEU A 69 -1.20 12.68 -21.70
CA LEU A 69 -1.67 12.50 -20.32
C LEU A 69 -2.07 11.06 -20.02
N TRP A 70 -2.63 10.36 -20.99
CA TRP A 70 -2.94 8.95 -20.85
C TRP A 70 -1.68 8.11 -20.67
N ARG A 71 -0.61 8.36 -21.45
CA ARG A 71 0.69 7.70 -21.23
C ARG A 71 1.24 7.98 -19.84
N VAL A 72 1.24 9.25 -19.42
CA VAL A 72 1.67 9.64 -18.06
C VAL A 72 0.87 8.89 -16.99
N ARG A 73 -0.45 8.78 -17.16
CA ARG A 73 -1.32 8.02 -16.26
C ARG A 73 -0.92 6.55 -16.18
N GLN A 74 -0.63 5.90 -17.32
CA GLN A 74 -0.20 4.50 -17.36
C GLN A 74 1.16 4.31 -16.68
N ASP A 75 2.12 5.20 -16.94
CA ASP A 75 3.45 5.15 -16.32
C ASP A 75 3.35 5.29 -14.80
N LEU A 76 2.50 6.21 -14.31
CA LEU A 76 2.25 6.38 -12.88
C LEU A 76 1.62 5.15 -12.24
N LEU A 77 0.68 4.48 -12.92
CA LEU A 77 0.08 3.23 -12.42
C LEU A 77 1.11 2.10 -12.33
N LEU A 78 1.99 1.97 -13.33
CA LEU A 78 3.07 1.00 -13.31
C LEU A 78 4.04 1.27 -12.15
N GLU A 79 4.39 2.54 -11.92
CA GLU A 79 5.29 2.91 -10.84
C GLU A 79 4.64 2.71 -9.47
N LEU A 80 3.37 3.08 -9.29
CA LEU A 80 2.59 2.79 -8.09
C LEU A 80 2.58 1.30 -7.75
N ARG A 81 2.37 0.45 -8.75
CA ARG A 81 2.43 -1.01 -8.58
C ARG A 81 3.80 -1.45 -8.07
N ARG A 82 4.89 -0.95 -8.67
CA ARG A 82 6.26 -1.28 -8.25
C ARG A 82 6.54 -0.87 -6.81
N GLN A 83 6.14 0.34 -6.43
CA GLN A 83 6.32 0.83 -5.05
C GLN A 83 5.49 0.01 -4.06
N ASN A 84 4.22 -0.29 -4.39
CA ASN A 84 3.36 -1.11 -3.54
C ASN A 84 3.91 -2.54 -3.36
N GLU A 85 4.41 -3.16 -4.42
CA GLU A 85 5.09 -4.47 -4.34
C GLU A 85 6.36 -4.41 -3.47
N HIS A 86 7.11 -3.30 -3.53
CA HIS A 86 8.28 -3.09 -2.69
C HIS A 86 7.92 -2.95 -1.21
N ASN A 87 6.97 -2.07 -0.87
CA ASN A 87 6.51 -1.88 0.50
C ASN A 87 5.92 -3.19 1.07
N GLY A 88 5.19 -3.95 0.26
CA GLY A 88 4.69 -5.27 0.64
C GLY A 88 5.81 -6.27 1.00
N ARG A 89 6.94 -6.26 0.27
CA ARG A 89 8.12 -7.08 0.61
C ARG A 89 8.78 -6.64 1.92
N LEU A 90 8.85 -5.33 2.19
CA LEU A 90 9.37 -4.82 3.45
C LEU A 90 8.49 -5.28 4.63
N ILE A 91 7.18 -5.09 4.54
CA ILE A 91 6.21 -5.55 5.56
C ILE A 91 6.34 -7.06 5.79
N ALA A 92 6.41 -7.86 4.72
CA ALA A 92 6.57 -9.31 4.84
C ALA A 92 7.91 -9.70 5.52
N THR A 93 8.98 -8.96 5.25
CA THR A 93 10.30 -9.19 5.87
C THR A 93 10.28 -8.84 7.35
N LEU A 94 9.71 -7.68 7.71
CA LEU A 94 9.55 -7.24 9.10
C LEU A 94 8.71 -8.23 9.91
N ARG A 95 7.61 -8.72 9.31
CA ARG A 95 6.78 -9.77 9.90
C ARG A 95 7.57 -11.05 10.18
N ARG A 96 8.32 -11.58 9.20
CA ARG A 96 9.13 -12.80 9.39
C ARG A 96 10.20 -12.62 10.46
N PHE A 97 10.83 -11.45 10.52
CA PHE A 97 11.82 -11.15 11.56
C PHE A 97 11.17 -11.16 12.94
N HIS A 98 10.01 -10.51 13.10
CA HIS A 98 9.27 -10.51 14.36
C HIS A 98 8.85 -11.92 14.78
N GLU A 99 8.31 -12.70 13.84
CA GLU A 99 7.93 -14.09 14.05
C GLU A 99 9.15 -14.94 14.49
N GLY A 100 10.27 -14.84 13.78
CA GLY A 100 11.50 -15.56 14.13
C GLY A 100 12.10 -15.16 15.47
N ALA A 101 12.12 -13.86 15.78
CA ALA A 101 12.60 -13.36 17.07
C ALA A 101 11.75 -13.89 18.22
N TRP A 102 10.43 -13.93 18.05
CA TRP A 102 9.51 -14.49 19.04
C TRP A 102 9.76 -15.97 19.29
N GLN A 103 9.93 -16.75 18.20
CA GLN A 103 10.21 -18.18 18.30
C GLN A 103 11.51 -18.46 19.08
N VAL A 104 12.57 -17.68 18.82
CA VAL A 104 13.85 -17.81 19.53
C VAL A 104 13.72 -17.45 21.01
N LEU A 105 12.99 -16.39 21.34
CA LEU A 105 12.90 -15.88 22.71
C LEU A 105 11.94 -16.68 23.59
N PHE A 106 10.85 -17.23 23.03
CA PHE A 106 9.74 -17.77 23.81
C PHE A 106 9.36 -19.22 23.47
N GLY A 107 9.97 -19.84 22.45
CA GLY A 107 9.91 -21.29 22.23
C GLY A 107 8.52 -21.88 21.95
N GLY A 108 7.55 -21.09 21.47
CA GLY A 108 6.17 -21.54 21.22
C GLY A 108 5.58 -21.06 19.90
N ASP A 109 4.42 -21.61 19.53
CA ASP A 109 3.61 -21.17 18.38
C ASP A 109 3.26 -19.69 18.54
N LEU A 110 3.50 -18.91 17.49
CA LEU A 110 3.14 -17.51 17.45
C LEU A 110 1.62 -17.32 17.58
N PRO A 111 1.17 -16.25 18.26
CA PRO A 111 -0.11 -15.66 17.88
C PRO A 111 -0.03 -15.29 16.39
N LEU A 112 -0.71 -16.06 15.53
CA LEU A 112 -0.82 -15.72 14.12
C LEU A 112 -1.61 -14.42 14.04
N TYR A 113 -1.01 -13.32 13.58
CA TYR A 113 -1.78 -12.10 13.36
C TYR A 113 -2.53 -12.21 12.04
N ASP A 114 -3.83 -11.87 12.04
CA ASP A 114 -4.63 -11.83 10.83
C ASP A 114 -4.22 -10.65 9.91
N GLY A 115 -4.87 -10.53 8.76
CA GLY A 115 -4.57 -9.47 7.77
C GLY A 115 -4.83 -8.03 8.26
N ILE A 116 -5.36 -7.84 9.46
CA ILE A 116 -5.57 -6.53 10.10
C ILE A 116 -4.78 -6.38 11.42
N GLY A 117 -3.89 -7.32 11.74
CA GLY A 117 -3.01 -7.24 12.91
C GLY A 117 -3.65 -7.67 14.23
N GLN A 118 -4.77 -8.39 14.23
CA GLN A 118 -5.33 -9.00 15.44
C GLN A 118 -4.78 -10.40 15.68
N VAL A 119 -4.56 -10.75 16.95
CA VAL A 119 -4.10 -12.09 17.36
C VAL A 119 -5.17 -13.13 17.01
N MET A 120 -4.88 -14.02 16.07
CA MET A 120 -5.60 -15.26 15.88
C MET A 120 -5.15 -16.23 16.97
N THR A 121 -6.01 -16.44 17.97
CA THR A 121 -5.85 -17.55 18.91
C THR A 121 -5.97 -18.86 18.13
N ALA A 122 -4.84 -19.51 17.86
CA ALA A 122 -4.82 -20.91 17.49
C ALA A 122 -5.35 -21.72 18.68
N SER A 123 -6.55 -22.27 18.55
CA SER A 123 -7.14 -23.12 19.56
C SER A 123 -6.46 -24.50 19.54
N GLN A 124 -5.75 -24.80 20.64
CA GLN A 124 -5.38 -26.12 21.17
C GLN A 124 -4.27 -26.90 20.41
N GLY A 125 -3.29 -27.53 21.06
CA GLY A 125 -3.42 -28.26 22.33
C GLY A 125 -2.19 -28.28 23.22
N HIS A 126 -2.49 -28.60 24.48
CA HIS A 126 -1.62 -28.81 25.62
C HIS A 126 -0.41 -29.71 25.35
N HIS A 127 0.74 -29.35 25.92
CA HIS A 127 1.46 -30.22 26.86
C HIS A 127 2.27 -29.38 27.86
N LEU A 128 1.67 -29.16 29.04
CA LEU A 128 2.41 -29.01 30.29
C LEU A 128 2.70 -30.44 30.78
N GLY A 129 3.95 -30.77 31.09
CA GLY A 129 4.29 -32.07 31.70
C GLY A 129 5.78 -32.40 31.72
N SER A 130 6.36 -32.21 32.91
CA SER A 130 7.69 -32.57 33.42
C SER A 130 8.32 -33.89 32.94
N ALA A 131 9.63 -33.85 32.65
CA ALA A 131 10.68 -34.70 33.24
C ALA A 131 12.06 -34.10 32.93
#